data_AF-A0AAU3FZ88-F1
#
_entry.id   AF-A0AAU3FZ88-F1
#
_cell.length_a   1.000
_cell.length_b   1.000
_cell.length_c   1.000
_cell.angle_alpha   90.00
_cell.angle_beta   90.00
_cell.angle_gamma   90.00
#
_symmetry.space_group_name_H-M   'P 1'
#
loop_
_entity.id
_entity.type
_entity.pdbx_description
1 polymer ?
#
loop_
_entity_poly.entity_id
_entity_poly.type
_entity_poly.pdbx_seq_one_letter_code
_entity_poly.pdbx_strand_id
1 'polypeptide(L)'
;MATVQALGARSHVLTLAGEVGQAYAALHEQARAFDRLPDRITSDLLSAGGWPVFRLLYCRSLVYTLAGHTDADQAQREAISSYPSARVRQRAQVELHRAHTEVQQGHIDDGLGHAREVLARVGAANMTRFVLHVAAGVADAVPVAERSRPSMIEYRQQIALTAGGGT
;
A
#
# COMPACT_ATOMS: atom_id res chain seq x y z
N MET A 1 -12.67 4.85 17.10
CA MET A 1 -11.42 4.26 16.56
C MET A 1 -11.63 2.82 16.09
N ALA A 2 -12.09 1.89 16.93
CA ALA A 2 -12.29 0.47 16.56
C ALA A 2 -13.13 0.29 15.28
N THR A 3 -14.21 1.07 15.13
CA THR A 3 -15.03 1.08 13.91
C THR A 3 -14.23 1.44 12.65
N VAL A 4 -13.37 2.46 12.70
CA VAL A 4 -12.56 2.90 11.54
C VAL A 4 -11.54 1.84 11.14
N GLN A 5 -10.93 1.17 12.12
CA GLN A 5 -10.04 0.03 11.89
C GLN A 5 -10.77 -1.15 11.25
N ALA A 6 -11.92 -1.53 11.82
CA ALA A 6 -12.72 -2.64 11.33
C ALA A 6 -13.20 -2.41 9.89
N LEU A 7 -13.62 -1.18 9.55
CA LEU A 7 -14.06 -0.84 8.21
C LEU A 7 -12.92 -0.89 7.18
N GLY A 8 -11.72 -0.42 7.54
CA GLY A 8 -10.54 -0.54 6.66
C GLY A 8 -10.08 -1.99 6.46
N ALA A 9 -10.15 -2.82 7.51
CA ALA A 9 -9.89 -4.25 7.38
C ALA A 9 -10.95 -4.93 6.50
N ARG A 10 -12.24 -4.60 6.70
CA ARG A 10 -13.35 -5.11 5.91
C ARG A 10 -13.22 -4.74 4.44
N SER A 11 -12.89 -3.49 4.11
CA SER A 11 -12.71 -3.07 2.71
C SER A 11 -11.57 -3.82 2.04
N HIS A 12 -10.46 -4.04 2.75
CA HIS A 12 -9.34 -4.82 2.21
C HIS A 12 -9.75 -6.27 1.92
N VAL A 13 -10.38 -6.97 2.87
CA VAL A 13 -10.83 -8.35 2.68
C VAL A 13 -11.85 -8.46 1.53
N LEU A 14 -12.81 -7.54 1.45
CA LEU A 14 -13.79 -7.51 0.36
C LEU A 14 -13.12 -7.31 -1.01
N THR A 15 -12.06 -6.48 -1.06
CA THR A 15 -11.30 -6.28 -2.31
C THR A 15 -10.62 -7.57 -2.75
N LEU A 16 -9.97 -8.28 -1.82
CA LEU A 16 -9.34 -9.57 -2.11
C LEU A 16 -10.35 -10.66 -2.52
N ALA A 17 -11.59 -10.57 -2.05
CA ALA A 17 -12.69 -11.45 -2.43
C ALA A 17 -13.33 -11.10 -3.79
N GLY A 18 -12.92 -10.00 -4.44
CA GLY A 18 -13.54 -9.51 -5.68
C GLY A 18 -14.85 -8.74 -5.48
N GLU A 19 -15.26 -8.50 -4.23
CA GLU A 19 -16.49 -7.80 -3.84
C GLU A 19 -16.28 -6.27 -3.86
N VAL A 20 -15.81 -5.75 -4.99
CA VAL A 20 -15.29 -4.37 -5.14
C VAL A 20 -16.32 -3.31 -4.75
N GLY A 21 -17.59 -3.47 -5.12
CA GLY A 21 -18.65 -2.53 -4.74
C GLY A 21 -18.84 -2.44 -3.22
N GLN A 22 -18.79 -3.58 -2.52
CA GLN A 22 -18.87 -3.62 -1.06
C GLN A 22 -17.60 -3.06 -0.41
N ALA A 23 -16.43 -3.29 -1.01
CA ALA A 23 -15.18 -2.72 -0.55
C ALA A 23 -15.22 -1.18 -0.56
N TYR A 24 -15.75 -0.58 -1.63
CA TYR A 24 -15.91 0.87 -1.72
C TYR A 24 -16.95 1.41 -0.72
N ALA A 25 -18.06 0.69 -0.53
CA ALA A 25 -19.03 1.06 0.50
C ALA A 25 -18.38 1.09 1.91
N ALA A 26 -17.54 0.10 2.22
CA ALA A 26 -16.81 0.04 3.49
C ALA A 26 -15.77 1.17 3.62
N LEU A 27 -15.05 1.53 2.54
CA LEU A 27 -14.16 2.70 2.55
C LEU A 27 -14.90 4.02 2.80
N HIS A 28 -16.03 4.22 2.13
CA HIS A 28 -16.84 5.43 2.33
C HIS A 28 -17.38 5.50 3.76
N GLU A 29 -17.78 4.37 4.33
CA GLU A 29 -18.17 4.30 5.74
C GLU A 29 -16.99 4.58 6.67
N GLN A 30 -15.80 4.07 6.35
CA GLN A 30 -14.57 4.33 7.10
C GLN A 30 -14.27 5.84 7.15
N ALA A 31 -14.37 6.53 6.02
CA ALA A 31 -14.18 7.98 5.93
C ALA A 31 -15.21 8.74 6.80
N ARG A 32 -16.51 8.41 6.68
CA ARG A 32 -17.55 9.03 7.52
C ARG A 32 -17.37 8.74 9.01
N ALA A 33 -16.78 7.61 9.38
CA ALA A 33 -16.48 7.27 10.76
C ALA A 33 -15.22 7.99 11.26
N PHE A 34 -14.25 8.25 10.37
CA PHE A 34 -13.07 9.06 10.63
C PHE A 34 -13.44 10.51 10.95
N ASP A 35 -14.34 11.12 10.16
CA ASP A 35 -14.78 12.52 10.36
C ASP A 35 -15.44 12.77 11.72
N ARG A 36 -15.87 11.71 12.40
CA ARG A 36 -16.47 11.75 13.74
C ARG A 36 -15.48 11.46 14.87
N LEU A 37 -14.21 11.19 14.56
CA LEU A 37 -13.18 10.99 15.58
C LEU A 37 -12.80 12.32 16.23
N PRO A 38 -12.56 12.36 17.55
CA PRO A 38 -12.03 13.56 18.20
C PRO A 38 -10.65 13.93 17.67
N ASP A 39 -10.34 15.23 17.63
CA ASP A 39 -9.05 15.76 17.17
C ASP A 39 -7.84 15.15 17.88
N ARG A 40 -7.97 14.89 19.19
CA ARG A 40 -6.92 14.24 19.99
C ARG A 40 -6.52 12.85 19.46
N ILE A 41 -7.41 12.18 18.72
CA ILE A 41 -7.14 10.87 18.10
C ILE A 41 -6.54 11.07 16.70
N THR A 42 -7.05 12.01 15.92
CA THR A 42 -6.60 12.23 14.53
C THR A 42 -5.27 12.98 14.45
N SER A 43 -4.91 13.73 15.50
CA SER A 43 -3.65 14.47 15.61
C SER A 43 -2.56 13.68 16.33
N ASP A 44 -2.89 12.56 16.97
CA ASP A 44 -1.92 11.69 17.62
C ASP A 44 -1.20 10.82 16.58
N LEU A 45 0.03 11.21 16.27
CA LEU A 45 0.87 10.51 15.32
C LEU A 45 1.64 9.37 15.99
N LEU A 46 1.89 9.45 17.30
CA LEU A 46 2.93 8.65 17.96
C LEU A 46 2.38 7.40 18.64
N SER A 47 1.18 7.48 19.22
CA SER A 47 0.65 6.37 20.01
C SER A 47 -0.01 5.30 19.13
N ALA A 48 -0.16 4.11 19.71
CA ALA A 48 -0.95 3.03 19.10
C ALA A 48 -2.44 3.40 18.99
N GLY A 49 -2.94 4.27 19.87
CA GLY A 49 -4.32 4.76 19.89
C GLY A 49 -4.60 5.91 18.93
N GLY A 50 -3.56 6.47 18.31
CA GLY A 50 -3.69 7.48 17.26
C GLY A 50 -4.28 6.92 15.98
N TRP A 51 -5.13 7.72 15.33
CA TRP A 51 -5.67 7.40 14.02
C TRP A 51 -5.60 8.61 13.08
N PRO A 52 -4.39 9.00 12.65
CA PRO A 52 -4.20 10.15 11.78
C PRO A 52 -4.66 9.88 10.35
N VAL A 53 -4.89 10.98 9.61
CA VAL A 53 -5.46 10.95 8.25
C VAL A 53 -4.69 10.04 7.29
N PHE A 54 -3.36 9.95 7.44
CA PHE A 54 -2.56 9.07 6.58
C PHE A 54 -2.95 7.59 6.68
N ARG A 55 -3.52 7.13 7.80
CA ARG A 55 -4.01 5.74 7.93
C ARG A 55 -5.29 5.51 7.13
N LEU A 56 -6.17 6.51 7.09
CA LEU A 56 -7.37 6.48 6.24
C LEU A 56 -6.96 6.46 4.76
N LEU A 57 -6.05 7.36 4.37
CA LEU A 57 -5.59 7.51 2.99
C LEU A 57 -4.82 6.27 2.51
N TYR A 58 -4.06 5.62 3.39
CA TYR A 58 -3.44 4.32 3.12
C TYR A 58 -4.46 3.26 2.73
N CYS A 59 -5.54 3.09 3.51
CA CYS A 59 -6.59 2.11 3.22
C CYS A 59 -7.23 2.36 1.85
N ARG A 60 -7.55 3.62 1.55
CA ARG A 60 -8.12 4.00 0.25
C ARG A 60 -7.15 3.71 -0.90
N SER A 61 -5.89 4.11 -0.75
CA SER A 61 -4.84 3.83 -1.73
C SER A 61 -4.70 2.34 -2.00
N LEU A 62 -4.62 1.50 -0.96
CA LEU A 62 -4.49 0.05 -1.10
C LEU A 62 -5.67 -0.56 -1.85
N VAL A 63 -6.90 -0.27 -1.42
CA VAL A 63 -8.12 -0.82 -2.03
C VAL A 63 -8.28 -0.37 -3.47
N TYR A 64 -8.03 0.91 -3.78
CA TYR A 64 -8.09 1.39 -5.16
C TYR A 64 -7.06 0.72 -6.06
N THR A 65 -5.86 0.49 -5.54
CA THR A 65 -4.79 -0.23 -6.25
C THR A 65 -5.19 -1.68 -6.52
N LEU A 66 -5.62 -2.42 -5.48
CA LEU A 66 -6.00 -3.83 -5.61
C LEU A 66 -7.22 -4.02 -6.53
N ALA A 67 -8.15 -3.07 -6.56
CA ALA A 67 -9.35 -3.11 -7.39
C ALA A 67 -9.16 -2.56 -8.81
N GLY A 68 -7.96 -2.04 -9.17
CA GLY A 68 -7.73 -1.40 -10.47
C GLY A 68 -8.60 -0.15 -10.69
N HIS A 69 -8.90 0.60 -9.63
CA HIS A 69 -9.75 1.79 -9.70
C HIS A 69 -9.06 2.92 -10.46
N THR A 70 -9.80 3.69 -11.26
CA THR A 70 -9.26 4.79 -12.09
C THR A 70 -8.54 5.86 -11.27
N ASP A 71 -9.02 6.10 -10.05
CA ASP A 71 -8.46 7.14 -9.16
C ASP A 71 -7.33 6.61 -8.24
N ALA A 72 -6.81 5.40 -8.47
CA ALA A 72 -5.76 4.81 -7.64
C ALA A 72 -4.53 5.72 -7.52
N ASP A 73 -4.07 6.26 -8.63
CA ASP A 73 -2.92 7.16 -8.72
C ASP A 73 -3.11 8.45 -7.88
N GLN A 74 -4.29 9.06 -7.96
CA GLN A 74 -4.62 10.22 -7.13
C GLN A 74 -4.67 9.86 -5.64
N ALA A 75 -5.30 8.74 -5.29
CA ALA A 75 -5.37 8.29 -3.90
C ALA A 75 -3.98 7.98 -3.30
N GLN A 76 -3.06 7.44 -4.10
CA GLN A 76 -1.68 7.17 -3.71
C GLN A 76 -0.89 8.46 -3.47
N ARG A 77 -1.00 9.46 -4.36
CA ARG A 77 -0.37 10.78 -4.18
C ARG A 77 -0.85 11.46 -2.91
N GLU A 78 -2.16 11.51 -2.69
CA GLU A 78 -2.74 12.12 -1.48
C GLU A 78 -2.24 11.42 -0.21
N ALA A 79 -2.17 10.08 -0.22
CA ALA A 79 -1.62 9.32 0.90
C ALA A 79 -0.14 9.66 1.12
N ILE A 80 0.71 9.70 0.08
CA ILE A 80 2.13 10.06 0.20
C ILE A 80 2.31 11.46 0.79
N SER A 81 1.56 12.45 0.29
CA SER A 81 1.64 13.84 0.75
C SER A 81 1.19 14.02 2.21
N SER A 82 0.39 13.09 2.74
CA SER A 82 -0.08 13.14 4.13
C SER A 82 0.92 12.62 5.17
N TYR A 83 1.97 11.90 4.74
CA TYR A 83 2.94 11.33 5.67
C TYR A 83 4.00 12.34 6.12
N PRO A 84 4.28 12.44 7.43
CA PRO A 84 5.50 13.08 7.91
C PRO A 84 6.76 12.40 7.33
N SER A 85 7.83 13.16 7.10
CA SER A 85 9.09 12.66 6.52
C SER A 85 9.69 11.46 7.28
N ALA A 86 9.52 11.41 8.59
CA ALA A 86 10.00 10.33 9.45
C ALA A 86 9.29 8.97 9.21
N ARG A 87 8.16 8.93 8.48
CA ARG A 87 7.37 7.71 8.22
C ARG A 87 7.82 6.95 6.97
N VAL A 88 9.13 6.70 6.88
CA VAL A 88 9.78 6.08 5.70
C VAL A 88 9.09 4.77 5.29
N ARG A 89 8.81 3.89 6.26
CA ARG A 89 8.23 2.55 6.02
C ARG A 89 6.80 2.62 5.46
N GLN A 90 5.98 3.51 6.00
CA GLN A 90 4.59 3.65 5.59
C GLN A 90 4.48 4.34 4.23
N ARG A 91 5.29 5.39 4.01
CA ARG A 91 5.37 6.05 2.71
C ARG A 91 5.84 5.08 1.63
N ALA A 92 6.82 4.24 1.91
CA ALA A 92 7.31 3.22 0.96
C ALA A 92 6.22 2.22 0.55
N GLN A 93 5.35 1.78 1.46
CA GLN A 93 4.23 0.91 1.10
C GLN A 93 3.29 1.58 0.09
N VAL A 94 3.01 2.88 0.24
CA VAL A 94 2.17 3.60 -0.73
C VAL A 94 2.89 3.83 -2.06
N GLU A 95 4.19 4.06 -2.07
CA GLU A 95 4.96 4.10 -3.32
C GLU A 95 4.95 2.73 -4.03
N LEU A 96 4.95 1.63 -3.28
CA LEU A 96 4.78 0.29 -3.85
C LEU A 96 3.36 0.06 -4.40
N HIS A 97 2.33 0.73 -3.87
CA HIS A 97 1.01 0.74 -4.50
C HIS A 97 1.07 1.38 -5.90
N ARG A 98 1.84 2.46 -6.09
CA ARG A 98 2.01 3.10 -7.40
C ARG A 98 2.67 2.15 -8.40
N ALA A 99 3.76 1.51 -8.01
CA ALA A 99 4.41 0.47 -8.82
C ALA A 99 3.43 -0.68 -9.18
N HIS A 100 2.58 -1.07 -8.22
CA HIS A 100 1.55 -2.06 -8.48
C HIS A 100 0.55 -1.60 -9.55
N THR A 101 0.06 -0.35 -9.47
CA THR A 101 -0.82 0.23 -10.50
C THR A 101 -0.14 0.31 -11.87
N GLU A 102 1.15 0.69 -11.93
CA GLU A 102 1.92 0.72 -13.18
C GLU A 102 1.98 -0.66 -13.84
N VAL A 103 2.26 -1.71 -13.06
CA VAL A 103 2.24 -3.10 -13.54
C VAL A 103 0.85 -3.49 -14.05
N GLN A 104 -0.23 -3.17 -13.32
CA GLN A 104 -1.61 -3.47 -13.74
C GLN A 104 -2.00 -2.77 -15.04
N GLN A 105 -1.44 -1.58 -15.31
CA GLN A 105 -1.67 -0.82 -16.54
C GLN A 105 -0.80 -1.30 -17.71
N GLY A 106 0.05 -2.30 -17.50
CA GLY A 106 0.92 -2.88 -18.54
C GLY A 106 2.33 -2.25 -18.59
N HIS A 107 2.63 -1.25 -17.77
CA HIS A 107 3.97 -0.65 -17.64
C HIS A 107 4.85 -1.51 -16.71
N ILE A 108 5.06 -2.77 -17.10
CA ILE A 108 5.64 -3.80 -16.21
C ILE A 108 7.07 -3.45 -15.79
N ASP A 109 7.95 -3.11 -16.74
CA ASP A 109 9.35 -2.85 -16.42
C ASP A 109 9.52 -1.56 -15.60
N ASP A 110 8.74 -0.53 -15.91
CA ASP A 110 8.73 0.74 -15.17
C ASP A 110 8.26 0.53 -13.73
N GLY A 111 7.14 -0.19 -13.55
CA GLY A 111 6.60 -0.51 -12.23
C GLY A 111 7.55 -1.33 -11.38
N LEU A 112 8.19 -2.35 -11.97
CA LEU A 112 9.19 -3.15 -11.27
C LEU A 112 10.45 -2.32 -10.96
N GLY A 113 10.90 -1.47 -11.89
CA GLY A 113 12.00 -0.53 -11.67
C GLY A 113 11.74 0.40 -10.49
N HIS A 114 10.59 1.08 -10.49
CA HIS A 114 10.15 1.95 -9.40
C HIS A 114 10.08 1.20 -8.06
N ALA A 115 9.52 -0.02 -8.06
CA ALA A 115 9.46 -0.84 -6.85
C ALA A 115 10.85 -1.16 -6.28
N ARG A 116 11.83 -1.48 -7.14
CA ARG A 116 13.21 -1.75 -6.72
C ARG A 116 13.87 -0.52 -6.11
N GLU A 117 13.68 0.65 -6.71
CA GLU A 117 14.18 1.91 -6.17
C GLU A 117 13.58 2.24 -4.81
N VAL A 118 12.27 2.01 -4.64
CA VAL A 118 11.60 2.17 -3.34
C VAL A 118 12.26 1.27 -2.29
N LEU A 119 12.46 -0.02 -2.59
CA LEU A 119 13.08 -0.96 -1.66
C LEU A 119 14.53 -0.56 -1.33
N ALA A 120 15.30 -0.08 -2.32
CA ALA A 120 16.65 0.41 -2.11
C ALA A 120 16.68 1.64 -1.18
N ARG A 121 15.78 2.60 -1.37
CA ARG A 121 15.69 3.82 -0.53
C ARG A 121 15.25 3.53 0.90
N VAL A 122 14.40 2.52 1.12
CA VAL A 122 13.98 2.12 2.47
C VAL A 122 15.19 1.65 3.28
N GLY A 123 16.07 0.87 2.65
CA GLY A 123 17.25 0.28 3.30
C GLY A 123 16.90 -0.84 4.30
N ALA A 124 17.89 -1.68 4.61
CA ALA A 124 17.68 -2.88 5.44
C ALA A 124 17.05 -2.58 6.80
N ALA A 125 17.47 -1.50 7.48
CA ALA A 125 16.97 -1.12 8.80
C ALA A 125 15.47 -0.79 8.85
N ASN A 126 14.85 -0.51 7.71
CA ASN A 126 13.42 -0.21 7.60
C ASN A 126 12.66 -1.27 6.81
N MET A 127 13.32 -2.32 6.34
CA MET A 127 12.67 -3.42 5.65
C MET A 127 11.90 -4.26 6.66
N THR A 128 10.57 -4.09 6.67
CA THR A 128 9.68 -4.84 7.56
C THR A 128 8.86 -5.84 6.77
N ARG A 129 8.28 -6.83 7.47
CA ARG A 129 7.34 -7.78 6.87
C ARG A 129 6.20 -7.09 6.11
N PHE A 130 5.73 -5.94 6.57
CA PHE A 130 4.68 -5.18 5.88
C PHE A 130 5.17 -4.58 4.55
N VAL A 131 6.37 -4.01 4.51
CA VAL A 131 6.97 -3.50 3.27
C VAL A 131 7.17 -4.66 2.28
N LEU A 132 7.72 -5.79 2.75
CA LEU A 132 7.93 -6.97 1.91
C LEU A 132 6.61 -7.57 1.40
N HIS A 133 5.55 -7.55 2.21
CA HIS A 133 4.24 -8.04 1.80
C HIS A 133 3.66 -7.20 0.65
N VAL A 134 3.73 -5.87 0.74
CA VAL A 134 3.26 -5.00 -0.36
C VAL A 134 4.14 -5.16 -1.60
N ALA A 135 5.46 -5.32 -1.43
CA ALA A 135 6.38 -5.60 -2.52
C ALA A 135 6.07 -6.93 -3.24
N ALA A 136 5.75 -7.98 -2.49
CA ALA A 136 5.29 -9.24 -3.08
C ALA A 136 4.01 -9.05 -3.90
N GLY A 137 3.09 -8.18 -3.46
CA GLY A 137 1.90 -7.82 -4.21
C GLY A 137 2.20 -7.21 -5.60
N VAL A 138 3.25 -6.39 -5.72
CA VAL A 138 3.70 -5.86 -7.02
C VAL A 138 4.11 -6.99 -7.96
N ALA A 139 4.86 -7.97 -7.43
CA ALA A 139 5.27 -9.15 -8.20
C ALA A 139 4.06 -10.01 -8.61
N ASP A 140 3.09 -10.20 -7.73
CA ASP A 140 1.91 -11.03 -8.02
C ASP A 140 1.03 -10.43 -9.12
N ALA A 141 1.04 -9.11 -9.27
CA ALA A 141 0.33 -8.37 -10.30
C ALA A 141 0.86 -8.57 -11.72
N VAL A 142 2.12 -9.02 -11.87
CA VAL A 142 2.72 -9.27 -13.18
C VAL A 142 1.97 -10.43 -13.85
N PRO A 143 1.40 -10.23 -15.07
CA PRO A 143 0.70 -11.27 -15.80
C PRO A 143 1.56 -12.52 -15.96
N VAL A 144 0.96 -13.71 -15.87
CA VAL A 144 1.69 -14.98 -15.89
C VAL A 144 2.61 -15.11 -17.11
N ALA A 145 2.15 -14.65 -18.28
CA ALA A 145 2.91 -14.67 -19.53
C ALA A 145 4.19 -13.81 -19.49
N GLU A 146 4.24 -12.80 -18.62
CA GLU A 146 5.33 -11.82 -18.53
C GLU A 146 6.28 -12.12 -17.36
N ARG A 147 6.04 -13.19 -16.59
CA ARG A 147 6.84 -13.51 -15.39
C ARG A 147 8.27 -13.99 -15.67
N SER A 148 8.57 -14.34 -16.92
CA SER A 148 9.93 -14.72 -17.37
C SER A 148 10.82 -13.53 -17.68
N ARG A 149 10.30 -12.29 -17.62
CA ARG A 149 11.09 -11.07 -17.85
C ARG A 149 12.30 -10.97 -16.91
N PRO A 150 13.45 -10.46 -17.40
CA PRO A 150 14.61 -10.20 -16.55
C PRO A 150 14.29 -9.29 -15.36
N SER A 151 13.53 -8.21 -15.59
CA SER A 151 13.08 -7.26 -14.56
C SER A 151 12.33 -7.95 -13.41
N MET A 152 11.48 -8.93 -13.73
CA MET A 152 10.72 -9.70 -12.76
C MET A 152 11.60 -10.65 -11.94
N ILE A 153 12.55 -11.32 -12.59
CA ILE A 153 13.51 -12.21 -11.95
C ILE A 153 14.37 -11.42 -10.96
N GLU A 154 14.93 -10.30 -11.40
CA GLU A 154 15.74 -9.40 -10.57
C GLU A 154 14.94 -8.87 -9.36
N TYR A 155 13.69 -8.45 -9.58
CA TYR A 155 12.83 -7.97 -8.51
C TYR A 155 12.56 -9.04 -7.44
N ARG A 156 12.23 -10.27 -7.85
CA ARG A 156 12.04 -11.40 -6.93
C ARG A 156 13.29 -11.73 -6.14
N GLN A 157 14.46 -11.72 -6.79
CA GLN A 157 15.74 -11.93 -6.13
C GLN A 157 16.00 -10.87 -5.07
N GLN A 158 15.75 -9.60 -5.36
CA GLN A 158 15.90 -8.52 -4.38
C GLN A 158 14.99 -8.71 -3.17
N ILE A 159 13.71 -9.07 -3.37
CA ILE A 159 12.77 -9.36 -2.27
C ILE A 159 13.30 -10.52 -1.41
N ALA A 160 13.73 -11.61 -2.04
CA ALA A 160 14.22 -12.80 -1.33
C ALA A 160 15.49 -12.49 -0.50
N LEU A 161 16.46 -11.77 -1.08
CA LEU A 161 17.66 -11.36 -0.37
C LEU A 161 17.34 -10.46 0.83
N THR A 162 16.40 -9.53 0.66
CA THR A 162 16.03 -8.62 1.74
C THR A 162 15.22 -9.30 2.84
N ALA A 163 14.45 -10.34 2.51
CA ALA A 163 13.74 -11.15 3.50
C ALA A 163 14.68 -12.07 4.30
N GLY A 164 15.76 -12.57 3.68
CA GLY A 164 16.73 -13.47 4.31
C GLY A 164 17.83 -12.80 5.14
N GLY A 165 18.08 -11.49 4.94
CA GLY A 165 19.12 -10.74 5.65
C GLY A 165 18.73 -10.19 7.03
N GLY A 166 17.52 -10.48 7.51
CA GLY A 166 17.04 -10.10 8.84
C GLY A 166 17.26 -11.22 9.86
N THR A 167 18.52 -11.48 10.23
CA THR A 167 18.89 -12.30 11.40
C THR A 167 19.62 -11.45 12.41
#